data_AF-A0AAV0FB89-F1
#
_entry.id   AF-A0AAV0FB89-F1
#
_cell.length_a   1.000
_cell.length_b   1.000
_cell.length_c   1.000
_cell.angle_alpha   90.00
_cell.angle_beta   90.00
_cell.angle_gamma   90.00
#
_symmetry.space_group_name_H-M   'P 1'
#
loop_
_entity.id
_entity.type
_entity.pdbx_description
1 polymer ?
#
loop_
_entity_poly.entity_id
_entity_poly.type
_entity_poly.pdbx_seq_one_letter_code
_entity_poly.pdbx_strand_id
1 'polypeptide(L)'
;MSSASESTPSKGRSCTLDYHPAVYCHCGLKSPLCVGRGSGRSFYGCQNWLGAGCGFFMWKDSDSAERKAPLVGRLMKTNTDDMKALVSGIAEHICAVEEQLGCVVKVVE
;
A
#
# COMPACT_ATOMS: atom_id res chain seq x y z
N MET A 1 4.12 -25.00 32.57
CA MET A 1 4.43 -23.67 33.15
C MET A 1 4.29 -22.68 32.02
N SER A 2 3.14 -21.99 31.93
CA SER A 2 2.85 -21.05 30.85
C SER A 2 3.26 -19.65 31.30
N SER A 3 4.32 -19.11 30.71
CA SER A 3 4.81 -17.77 31.01
C SER A 3 3.90 -16.72 30.36
N ALA A 4 3.06 -16.07 31.17
CA ALA A 4 2.36 -14.86 30.77
C ALA A 4 3.32 -13.67 30.91
N SER A 5 3.65 -13.02 29.80
CA SER A 5 4.45 -11.80 29.77
C SER A 5 3.64 -10.64 30.36
N GLU A 6 3.91 -10.35 31.63
CA GLU A 6 3.27 -9.29 32.40
C GLU A 6 3.59 -7.93 31.78
N SER A 7 2.61 -7.38 31.05
CA SER A 7 2.69 -6.05 30.47
C SER A 7 2.36 -5.04 31.56
N THR A 8 3.39 -4.53 32.25
CA THR A 8 3.24 -3.47 33.25
C THR A 8 2.44 -2.29 32.69
N PRO A 9 1.30 -1.91 33.29
CA PRO A 9 0.54 -0.75 32.85
C PRO A 9 1.32 0.50 33.21
N SER A 10 1.83 1.18 32.19
CA SER A 10 2.47 2.49 32.35
C SER A 10 1.42 3.49 32.85
N LYS A 11 1.40 3.72 34.16
CA LYS A 11 0.54 4.70 34.85
C LYS A 11 0.52 6.02 34.08
N GLY A 12 -0.65 6.40 33.57
CA GLY A 12 -0.96 7.78 33.20
C GLY A 12 -1.31 8.08 31.75
N ARG A 13 -1.33 7.10 30.83
CA ARG A 13 -1.77 7.34 29.43
C ARG A 13 -2.68 6.22 28.95
N SER A 14 -3.84 6.56 28.38
CA SER A 14 -4.73 5.61 27.70
C SER A 14 -4.10 5.22 26.37
N CYS A 15 -3.08 4.37 26.43
CA CYS A 15 -2.33 3.88 25.30
C CYS A 15 -2.36 2.34 25.29
N THR A 16 -2.53 1.73 24.12
CA THR A 16 -2.51 0.28 23.94
C THR A 16 -1.57 -0.13 22.80
N LEU A 17 -0.94 -1.30 22.93
CA LEU A 17 -0.19 -1.97 21.87
C LEU A 17 -0.98 -3.14 21.26
N ASP A 18 -2.15 -3.45 21.80
CA ASP A 18 -3.03 -4.52 21.32
C ASP A 18 -3.92 -4.02 20.18
N TYR A 19 -3.31 -3.86 19.01
CA TYR A 19 -4.01 -3.49 17.78
C TYR A 19 -3.32 -4.09 16.56
N HIS A 20 -4.09 -4.30 15.51
CA HIS A 20 -3.64 -4.86 14.23
C HIS A 20 -4.31 -4.11 13.06
N PRO A 21 -3.59 -3.91 11.92
CA PRO A 21 -2.17 -4.21 11.72
C PRO A 21 -1.26 -3.32 12.59
N ALA A 22 -0.04 -3.80 12.89
CA ALA A 22 0.93 -3.04 13.67
C ALA A 22 1.47 -1.84 12.88
N VAL A 23 1.62 -0.70 13.55
CA VAL A 23 2.23 0.52 13.01
C VAL A 23 3.56 0.74 13.72
N TYR A 24 4.63 1.02 12.98
CA TYR A 24 5.98 1.18 13.53
C TYR A 24 6.47 2.61 13.39
N CYS A 25 7.21 3.09 14.39
CA CYS A 25 7.91 4.38 14.34
C CYS A 25 9.26 4.24 13.60
N HIS A 26 9.98 5.35 13.40
CA HIS A 26 11.30 5.34 12.75
C HIS A 26 12.39 4.60 13.55
N CYS A 27 12.15 4.30 14.82
CA CYS A 27 13.04 3.45 15.63
C CYS A 27 12.83 1.96 15.37
N GLY A 28 11.85 1.57 14.55
CA GLY A 28 11.47 0.16 14.35
C GLY A 28 10.61 -0.45 15.48
N LEU A 29 10.19 0.36 16.46
CA LEU A 29 9.33 -0.08 17.56
C LEU A 29 7.85 0.08 17.21
N LYS A 30 7.00 -0.86 17.68
CA LYS A 30 5.53 -0.78 17.53
C LYS A 30 5.02 0.47 18.24
N SER A 31 4.32 1.34 17.52
CA SER A 31 3.86 2.63 18.03
C SER A 31 2.61 2.44 18.90
N PRO A 32 2.59 2.80 20.19
CA PRO A 32 1.38 2.75 20.99
C PRO A 32 0.25 3.58 20.38
N LEU A 33 -0.96 3.02 20.37
CA LEU A 33 -2.19 3.72 20.03
C LEU A 33 -2.73 4.41 21.28
N CYS A 34 -2.69 5.73 21.30
CA CYS A 34 -3.07 6.57 22.43
C CYS A 34 -4.30 7.43 22.12
N VAL A 35 -5.13 7.72 23.12
CA VAL A 35 -6.24 8.68 23.00
C VAL A 35 -5.80 10.07 23.48
N GLY A 36 -5.95 11.09 22.64
CA GLY A 36 -5.63 12.48 22.96
C GLY A 36 -6.57 13.06 24.02
N ARG A 37 -6.02 13.61 25.11
CA ARG A 37 -6.77 14.05 26.30
C ARG A 37 -7.80 15.16 26.04
N GLY A 38 -7.61 16.00 25.01
CA GLY A 38 -8.52 17.11 24.69
C GLY A 38 -9.36 16.91 23.42
N SER A 39 -8.96 16.01 22.53
CA SER A 39 -9.64 15.79 21.24
C SER A 39 -10.47 14.52 21.21
N GLY A 40 -10.22 13.56 22.12
CA GLY A 40 -10.78 12.21 22.05
C GLY A 40 -10.29 11.40 20.84
N ARG A 41 -9.45 11.98 19.99
CA ARG A 41 -8.93 11.34 18.78
C ARG A 41 -7.78 10.42 19.13
N SER A 42 -7.71 9.28 18.45
CA SER A 42 -6.64 8.30 18.65
C SER A 42 -5.45 8.59 17.73
N PHE A 43 -4.22 8.42 18.24
CA PHE A 43 -2.98 8.62 17.49
C PHE A 43 -1.96 7.53 17.80
N TYR A 44 -1.06 7.28 16.86
CA TYR A 44 0.14 6.47 17.03
C TYR A 44 1.32 7.40 17.34
N GLY A 45 2.15 7.05 18.32
CA GLY A 45 3.34 7.82 18.69
C GLY A 45 4.56 6.94 18.96
N CYS A 46 5.75 7.53 18.99
CA CYS A 46 6.97 6.82 19.42
C CYS A 46 6.90 6.43 20.91
N GLN A 47 7.32 5.21 21.27
CA GLN A 47 7.41 4.79 22.68
C GLN A 47 8.38 5.67 23.48
N ASN A 48 9.48 6.11 22.83
CA ASN A 48 10.54 6.89 23.46
C ASN A 48 10.30 8.41 23.40
N TRP A 49 9.05 8.87 23.28
CA TRP A 49 8.72 10.29 23.11
C TRP A 49 9.15 11.22 24.26
N LEU A 50 9.36 10.69 25.48
CA LEU A 50 9.84 11.47 26.64
C LEU A 50 11.34 11.77 26.62
N GLY A 51 12.11 11.13 25.72
CA GLY A 51 13.55 11.34 25.59
C GLY A 51 13.94 11.64 24.16
N ALA A 52 15.00 10.99 23.66
CA ALA A 52 15.45 11.09 22.27
C ALA A 52 14.58 10.26 21.30
N GLY A 53 13.25 10.33 21.42
CA GLY A 53 12.33 9.66 20.51
C GLY A 53 12.44 10.24 19.10
N CYS A 54 12.12 9.44 18.08
CA CYS A 54 12.21 9.86 16.68
C CYS A 54 11.15 10.87 16.21
N GLY A 55 10.33 11.41 17.13
CA GLY A 55 9.26 12.36 16.80
C GLY A 55 8.08 11.78 16.00
N PHE A 56 8.03 10.46 15.78
CA PHE A 56 6.93 9.83 15.04
C PHE A 56 5.57 10.11 15.69
N PHE A 57 4.64 10.63 14.87
CA PHE A 57 3.26 10.93 15.25
C PHE A 57 2.33 10.73 14.03
N MET A 58 1.21 10.04 14.23
CA MET A 58 0.22 9.78 13.18
C MET A 58 -1.19 9.66 13.75
N TRP A 59 -2.17 10.37 13.20
CA TRP A 59 -3.58 10.20 13.60
C TRP A 59 -4.14 8.87 13.10
N LYS A 60 -4.91 8.14 13.92
CA LYS A 60 -5.53 6.87 13.53
C LYS A 60 -6.42 7.01 12.27
N ASP A 61 -7.13 8.12 12.18
CA ASP A 61 -8.10 8.38 11.10
C ASP A 61 -7.44 8.85 9.79
N SER A 62 -6.12 9.07 9.77
CA SER A 62 -5.40 9.50 8.56
C SER A 62 -5.23 8.38 7.51
N ASP A 63 -5.69 7.17 7.81
CA ASP A 63 -5.61 5.99 6.94
C ASP A 63 -6.86 5.80 6.04
N SER A 64 -7.91 6.60 6.22
CA SER A 64 -9.12 6.57 5.39
C SER A 64 -9.13 7.73 4.39
N ALA A 65 -8.56 7.52 3.20
CA ALA A 65 -9.23 7.80 1.92
C ALA A 65 -8.31 7.76 0.68
N GLU A 66 -7.03 8.14 0.73
CA GLU A 66 -6.33 8.50 -0.53
C GLU A 66 -5.11 7.65 -0.93
N ARG A 67 -4.62 6.73 -0.09
CA ARG A 67 -3.41 5.93 -0.39
C ARG A 67 -3.60 4.41 -0.43
N LYS A 68 -4.83 3.93 -0.64
CA LYS A 68 -5.13 2.49 -0.79
C LYS A 68 -5.43 2.04 -2.22
N ALA A 69 -5.04 2.80 -3.24
CA ALA A 69 -4.73 2.16 -4.52
C ALA A 69 -3.32 1.56 -4.35
N PRO A 70 -3.16 0.23 -4.34
CA PRO A 70 -1.81 -0.34 -4.26
C PRO A 70 -1.03 0.22 -5.45
N LEU A 71 0.12 0.85 -5.21
CA LEU A 71 1.01 1.35 -6.26
C LEU A 71 1.34 0.22 -7.27
N VAL A 72 1.40 -1.01 -6.75
CA VAL A 72 1.51 -2.27 -7.52
C VAL A 72 0.39 -2.41 -8.54
N GLY A 73 -0.86 -2.09 -8.20
CA GLY A 73 -2.00 -2.16 -9.12
C GLY A 73 -1.93 -1.12 -10.25
N ARG A 74 -1.37 0.08 -10.00
CA ARG A 74 -1.16 1.08 -11.07
C ARG A 74 0.01 0.71 -11.99
N LEU A 75 1.09 0.14 -11.44
CA LEU A 75 2.25 -0.28 -12.23
C LEU A 75 1.95 -1.52 -13.09
N MET A 76 1.18 -2.48 -12.58
CA MET A 76 0.76 -3.66 -13.36
C MET A 76 -0.22 -3.29 -14.47
N LYS A 77 -1.09 -2.31 -14.22
CA LYS A 77 -2.06 -1.85 -15.23
C LYS A 77 -1.38 -1.17 -16.42
N THR A 78 -0.44 -0.26 -16.17
CA THR A 78 0.33 0.39 -17.25
C THR A 78 1.07 -0.64 -18.11
N ASN A 79 1.76 -1.62 -17.51
CA ASN A 79 2.43 -2.68 -18.27
C ASN A 79 1.46 -3.55 -19.10
N THR A 80 0.26 -3.83 -18.57
CA THR A 80 -0.75 -4.61 -19.31
C THR A 80 -1.37 -3.83 -20.47
N ASP A 81 -1.66 -2.54 -20.26
CA ASP A 81 -2.21 -1.65 -21.30
C ASP A 81 -1.18 -1.43 -22.43
N ASP A 82 0.10 -1.24 -22.08
CA ASP A 82 1.20 -1.10 -23.05
C ASP A 82 1.39 -2.39 -23.87
N MET A 83 1.41 -3.55 -23.21
CA MET A 83 1.47 -4.86 -23.89
C MET A 83 0.27 -5.08 -24.82
N LYS A 84 -0.94 -4.69 -24.38
CA LYS A 84 -2.15 -4.79 -25.20
C LYS A 84 -2.11 -3.90 -26.43
N ALA A 85 -1.58 -2.68 -26.31
CA ALA A 85 -1.40 -1.77 -27.44
C ALA A 85 -0.43 -2.35 -28.49
N LEU A 86 0.68 -2.95 -28.04
CA LEU A 86 1.63 -3.63 -28.94
C LEU A 86 0.99 -4.81 -29.67
N VAL A 87 0.24 -5.66 -28.96
CA VAL A 87 -0.46 -6.81 -29.56
C VAL A 87 -1.49 -6.34 -30.58
N SER A 88 -2.23 -5.26 -30.30
CA SER A 88 -3.17 -4.66 -31.25
C SER A 88 -2.46 -4.18 -32.52
N GLY A 89 -1.32 -3.50 -32.38
CA GLY A 89 -0.53 -3.05 -33.52
C GLY A 89 -0.05 -4.22 -34.39
N ILE A 90 0.45 -5.30 -33.77
CA ILE A 90 0.87 -6.51 -34.50
C ILE A 90 -0.32 -7.12 -35.25
N ALA A 91 -1.50 -7.19 -34.64
CA ALA A 91 -2.71 -7.74 -35.29
C ALA A 91 -3.12 -6.93 -36.54
N GLU A 92 -3.06 -5.60 -36.49
CA GLU A 92 -3.34 -4.73 -37.64
C GLU A 92 -2.37 -5.01 -38.80
N HIS A 93 -1.09 -5.16 -38.50
CA HIS A 93 -0.09 -5.49 -39.52
C HIS A 93 -0.28 -6.89 -40.11
N ILE A 94 -0.66 -7.88 -39.30
CA ILE A 94 -0.98 -9.23 -39.79
C ILE A 94 -2.18 -9.17 -40.74
N CYS A 95 -3.26 -8.48 -40.34
CA CYS A 95 -4.46 -8.32 -41.17
C CYS A 95 -4.13 -7.68 -42.53
N ALA A 96 -3.32 -6.62 -42.53
CA ALA A 96 -2.88 -5.96 -43.76
C ALA A 96 -2.05 -6.89 -44.67
N VAL A 97 -1.17 -7.72 -44.10
CA VAL A 97 -0.38 -8.70 -44.87
C VAL A 97 -1.27 -9.79 -45.44
N GLU A 98 -2.24 -10.29 -44.68
CA GLU A 98 -3.22 -11.29 -45.15
C GLU A 98 -4.06 -10.75 -46.32
N GLU A 99 -4.48 -9.48 -46.28
CA GLU A 99 -5.19 -8.84 -47.39
C GLU A 99 -4.31 -8.73 -48.64
N GLN A 100 -3.06 -8.30 -48.48
CA GLN A 100 -2.10 -8.21 -49.59
C GLN A 100 -1.80 -9.58 -50.19
N LEU A 101 -1.63 -10.62 -49.37
CA LEU A 101 -1.47 -12.00 -49.84
C LEU A 101 -2.74 -12.49 -50.55
N GLY A 102 -3.93 -12.15 -50.06
CA GLY A 102 -5.20 -12.41 -50.73
C GLY A 102 -5.33 -11.75 -52.10
N CYS A 103 -4.74 -10.56 -52.28
CA CYS A 103 -4.61 -9.91 -53.59
C CYS A 103 -3.57 -10.61 -54.48
N VAL A 104 -2.42 -11.00 -53.95
CA VAL A 104 -1.36 -11.68 -54.73
C VAL A 104 -1.82 -13.05 -55.23
N VAL A 105 -2.52 -13.84 -54.42
CA VAL A 105 -3.03 -15.17 -54.82
C VAL A 105 -4.07 -15.05 -55.95
N LYS A 106 -4.93 -14.03 -55.93
CA LYS A 106 -5.93 -13.78 -57.01
C LYS A 106 -5.33 -13.34 -58.36
N VAL A 107 -4.09 -12.87 -58.39
CA VAL A 107 -3.40 -12.47 -59.63
C VAL A 107 -2.73 -13.66 -60.33
N VAL A 108 -2.60 -14.79 -59.64
CA VAL A 108 -1.93 -16.00 -60.15
C VAL A 108 -2.93 -17.06 -60.67
N GLU A 109 -4.24 -16.81 -60.60
CA GLU A 109 -5.30 -17.65 -61.20
C GLU A 109 -5.77 -17.16 -62.58
#